data_AF-A0A8K9X8Z6-F1
#
_entry.id   AF-A0A8K9X8Z6-F1
#
_cell.length_a   1.000
_cell.length_b   1.000
_cell.length_c   1.000
_cell.angle_alpha   90.00
_cell.angle_beta   90.00
_cell.angle_gamma   90.00
#
_symmetry.space_group_name_H-M   'P 1'
#
loop_
_entity.id
_entity.type
_entity.pdbx_description
1 polymer ?
#
loop_
_entity_poly.entity_id
_entity_poly.type
_entity_poly.pdbx_seq_one_letter_code
_entity_poly.pdbx_strand_id
1 'polypeptide(L)'
;MHPLLFVRISVCHSSLPCRVVRKSIARVLTVVNQTQKENLRKFYKGKKYKPLDLRPRKTRAIRRRLNKHEESRMTKKMQRKSRLYTIRKFAVKA
;
A
#
# COMPACT_ATOMS: atom_id res chain seq x y z
N MET A 1 16.18 -19.90 14.78
CA MET A 1 16.30 -19.28 16.12
C MET A 1 15.25 -18.19 16.31
N HIS A 2 13.99 -18.61 16.41
CA HIS A 2 12.98 -18.00 17.27
C HIS A 2 12.12 -19.20 17.69
N PRO A 3 12.18 -19.63 18.97
CA PRO A 3 11.53 -20.84 19.40
C PRO A 3 10.03 -20.54 19.49
N LEU A 4 9.27 -20.99 18.50
CA LEU A 4 7.84 -21.25 18.68
C LEU A 4 7.72 -22.53 19.51
N LEU A 5 8.25 -22.47 20.73
CA LEU A 5 8.02 -23.48 21.74
C LEU A 5 6.56 -23.30 22.18
N PHE A 6 5.74 -24.26 21.79
CA PHE A 6 4.83 -24.93 22.69
C PHE A 6 3.99 -24.02 23.61
N VAL A 7 2.89 -23.47 23.06
CA VAL A 7 1.73 -23.09 23.87
C VAL A 7 0.53 -23.89 23.36
N ARG A 8 0.63 -25.22 23.49
CA ARG A 8 -0.55 -26.04 23.72
C ARG A 8 -0.97 -25.76 25.17
N ILE A 9 -1.86 -24.80 25.37
CA ILE A 9 -2.59 -24.72 26.64
C ILE A 9 -3.62 -25.84 26.61
N SER A 10 -3.19 -26.93 27.22
CA SER A 10 -4.04 -27.97 27.79
C SER A 10 -5.12 -27.33 28.68
N VAL A 11 -6.34 -27.83 28.51
CA VAL A 11 -7.49 -27.72 29.42
C VAL A 11 -8.16 -26.33 29.51
N CYS A 12 -9.19 -26.14 28.68
CA CYS A 12 -10.34 -25.33 29.08
C CYS A 12 -11.08 -26.11 30.17
N HIS A 13 -10.74 -25.89 31.44
CA HIS A 13 -11.59 -26.27 32.56
C HIS A 13 -12.39 -25.03 32.97
N SER A 14 -13.70 -25.11 32.72
CA SER A 14 -14.78 -24.48 33.48
C SER A 14 -14.66 -22.98 33.82
N SER A 15 -15.48 -22.18 33.11
CA SER A 15 -16.08 -20.91 33.56
C SER A 15 -15.15 -19.72 33.90
N LEU A 16 -14.64 -18.99 32.90
CA LEU A 16 -14.31 -17.54 32.94
C LEU A 16 -14.12 -17.03 31.48
N PRO A 17 -14.26 -15.72 31.18
CA PRO A 17 -14.56 -15.21 29.84
C PRO A 17 -13.31 -15.19 28.94
N CYS A 18 -12.83 -16.36 28.55
CA CYS A 18 -11.68 -16.58 27.67
C CYS A 18 -11.76 -15.75 26.38
N ARG A 19 -12.99 -15.47 25.90
CA ARG A 19 -13.25 -14.59 24.76
C ARG A 19 -12.87 -13.13 25.01
N VAL A 20 -13.15 -12.60 26.20
CA VAL A 20 -12.87 -11.20 26.55
C VAL A 20 -11.36 -10.98 26.66
N VAL A 21 -10.66 -11.89 27.33
CA VAL A 21 -9.21 -11.85 27.50
C VAL A 21 -8.47 -12.01 26.15
N ARG A 22 -8.90 -12.94 25.29
CA ARG A 22 -8.32 -13.07 23.94
C ARG A 22 -8.49 -11.79 23.11
N LYS A 23 -9.65 -11.14 23.22
CA LYS A 23 -9.92 -9.88 22.53
C LYS A 23 -9.11 -8.71 23.09
N SER A 24 -8.92 -8.62 24.40
CA SER A 24 -8.09 -7.55 25.00
C SER A 24 -6.63 -7.70 24.58
N ILE A 25 -6.07 -8.92 24.61
CA ILE A 25 -4.71 -9.21 24.13
C ILE A 25 -4.57 -8.83 22.65
N ALA A 26 -5.53 -9.21 21.81
CA ALA A 26 -5.50 -8.87 20.38
C ALA A 26 -5.55 -7.34 20.15
N ARG A 27 -6.33 -6.59 20.94
CA ARG A 27 -6.40 -5.12 20.85
C ARG A 27 -5.05 -4.48 21.18
N VAL A 28 -4.41 -4.88 22.27
CA VAL A 28 -3.10 -4.35 22.68
C VAL A 28 -2.05 -4.62 21.60
N LEU A 29 -1.98 -5.86 21.10
CA LEU A 29 -1.05 -6.21 20.01
C LEU A 29 -1.32 -5.42 18.73
N THR A 30 -2.59 -5.13 18.42
CA THR A 30 -2.95 -4.32 17.26
C THR A 30 -2.43 -2.89 17.39
N VAL A 31 -2.58 -2.26 18.56
CA VAL A 31 -2.08 -0.90 18.83
C VAL A 31 -0.54 -0.85 18.76
N VAL A 32 0.14 -1.85 19.33
CA VAL A 32 1.60 -1.96 19.23
C VAL A 32 2.05 -2.10 17.77
N ASN A 33 1.39 -2.95 16.99
CA ASN A 33 1.72 -3.14 15.57
C ASN A 33 1.44 -1.89 14.72
N GLN A 34 0.36 -1.15 15.02
CA GLN A 34 0.03 0.11 14.34
C GLN A 34 1.11 1.16 14.58
N THR A 35 1.44 1.42 15.85
CA THR A 35 2.46 2.42 16.24
C THR A 35 3.84 2.08 15.68
N GLN A 36 4.28 0.82 15.76
CA GLN A 36 5.54 0.37 15.15
C GLN A 36 5.55 0.60 13.63
N LYS A 37 4.49 0.22 12.92
CA LYS A 37 4.40 0.36 11.46
C LYS A 37 4.36 1.82 11.03
N GLU A 38 3.71 2.69 11.79
CA GLU A 38 3.71 4.13 11.56
C GLU A 38 5.10 4.74 11.73
N ASN A 39 5.82 4.36 12.78
CA ASN A 39 7.20 4.81 13.01
C ASN A 39 8.14 4.35 11.89
N LEU A 40 8.01 3.10 11.42
CA LEU A 40 8.75 2.61 10.26
C LEU A 40 8.39 3.37 8.97
N ARG A 41 7.11 3.70 8.76
CA ARG A 41 6.68 4.52 7.61
C ARG A 41 7.30 5.93 7.64
N LYS A 42 7.39 6.54 8.83
CA LYS A 42 8.05 7.84 9.04
C LYS A 42 9.55 7.73 8.73
N PHE A 43 10.23 6.71 9.26
CA PHE A 43 11.66 6.49 9.05
C PHE A 43 12.05 6.22 7.59
N TYR A 44 11.23 5.46 6.86
CA TYR A 44 11.44 5.17 5.43
C TYR A 44 10.76 6.18 4.49
N LYS A 45 10.23 7.30 5.01
CA LYS A 45 9.69 8.38 4.16
C LYS A 45 10.86 9.02 3.39
N GLY A 46 10.66 9.33 2.11
CA GLY A 46 11.68 9.94 1.25
C GLY A 46 12.80 9.01 0.75
N LYS A 47 13.08 7.88 1.41
CA LYS A 47 14.09 6.92 0.93
C LYS A 47 13.66 6.26 -0.38
N LYS A 48 14.60 6.15 -1.33
CA LYS A 48 14.40 5.53 -2.66
C LYS A 48 13.95 4.07 -2.53
N TYR A 49 14.58 3.31 -1.64
CA TYR A 49 14.30 1.89 -1.42
C TYR A 49 13.60 1.69 -0.08
N LYS A 50 12.45 1.01 -0.14
CA LYS A 50 11.65 0.62 1.02
C LYS A 50 11.50 -0.91 1.08
N PRO A 51 11.40 -1.50 2.28
CA PRO A 51 11.12 -2.92 2.43
C PRO A 51 9.78 -3.29 1.79
N LEU A 52 9.62 -4.55 1.38
CA LEU A 52 8.46 -5.04 0.62
C LEU A 52 7.12 -4.81 1.34
N ASP A 53 7.12 -4.86 2.68
CA ASP A 53 5.91 -4.73 3.49
C ASP A 53 5.34 -3.31 3.54
N LEU A 54 6.19 -2.30 3.37
CA LEU A 54 5.80 -0.89 3.34
C LEU A 54 5.41 -0.42 1.94
N ARG A 55 5.64 -1.23 0.90
CA ARG A 55 5.24 -0.91 -0.47
C ARG A 55 3.71 -1.02 -0.60
N PRO A 56 3.10 -0.21 -1.49
CA PRO A 56 1.67 -0.33 -1.74
C PRO A 56 1.34 -1.71 -2.31
N ARG A 57 0.35 -2.39 -1.71
CA ARG A 57 -0.18 -3.66 -2.20
C ARG A 57 -1.10 -3.37 -3.39
N LYS A 58 -0.60 -3.63 -4.59
CA LYS A 58 -1.33 -3.52 -5.87
C LYS A 58 -1.10 -4.80 -6.66
N THR A 59 -1.92 -5.04 -7.69
CA THR A 59 -1.72 -6.19 -8.58
C THR A 59 -0.36 -6.12 -9.28
N ARG A 60 0.18 -7.30 -9.67
CA ARG A 60 1.48 -7.39 -10.35
C ARG A 60 1.49 -6.58 -11.65
N ALA A 61 0.41 -6.61 -12.43
CA ALA A 61 0.25 -5.83 -13.65
C ALA A 61 0.41 -4.32 -13.39
N ILE A 62 -0.29 -3.78 -12.37
CA ILE A 62 -0.20 -2.36 -12.01
C ILE A 62 1.20 -1.96 -11.51
N ARG A 63 1.97 -2.88 -10.91
CA ARG A 63 3.35 -2.59 -10.50
C ARG A 63 4.35 -2.57 -11.65
N ARG A 64 4.02 -3.19 -12.79
CA ARG A 64 4.91 -3.33 -13.95
C ARG A 64 4.62 -2.35 -15.08
N ARG A 65 3.45 -1.71 -15.07
CA ARG A 65 3.13 -0.64 -16.01
C ARG A 65 4.05 0.57 -15.82
N LEU A 66 4.07 1.44 -16.83
CA LEU A 66 4.83 2.69 -16.83
C LEU A 66 4.39 3.65 -15.72
N ASN A 67 5.28 4.56 -15.33
CA ASN A 67 4.89 5.65 -14.43
C ASN A 67 4.06 6.70 -15.18
N LYS A 68 3.15 7.38 -14.48
CA LYS A 68 2.31 8.45 -15.09
C LYS A 68 3.14 9.51 -15.84
N HIS A 69 4.29 9.87 -15.28
CA HIS A 69 5.20 10.82 -15.93
C HIS A 69 5.72 10.26 -17.27
N GLU A 70 6.14 9.00 -17.29
CA GLU A 70 6.62 8.32 -18.51
C GLU A 70 5.50 8.16 -19.53
N GLU A 71 4.31 7.78 -19.09
CA GLU A 71 3.10 7.69 -19.94
C GLU A 71 2.77 9.04 -20.59
N SER A 72 2.96 10.15 -19.87
CA SER A 72 2.70 11.50 -20.39
C SER A 72 3.84 12.10 -21.23
N ARG A 73 5.01 11.45 -21.31
CA ARG A 73 6.15 12.02 -22.05
C ARG A 73 5.83 12.02 -23.55
N MET A 74 5.86 13.21 -24.13
CA MET A 74 5.76 13.41 -25.58
C MET A 74 7.11 13.78 -26.16
N THR A 75 7.38 13.38 -27.40
CA THR A 75 8.58 13.83 -28.12
C THR A 75 8.46 15.31 -28.47
N LYS A 76 9.59 16.03 -28.60
CA LYS A 76 9.60 17.45 -28.99
C LYS A 76 8.84 17.70 -30.30
N LYS A 77 8.94 16.75 -31.26
CA LYS A 77 8.20 16.79 -32.52
C LYS A 77 6.69 16.68 -32.31
N MET A 78 6.22 15.73 -31.50
CA MET A 78 4.80 15.60 -31.19
C MET A 78 4.27 16.80 -30.42
N GLN A 79 5.02 17.34 -29.46
CA GLN A 79 4.62 18.54 -28.72
C GLN A 79 4.49 19.77 -29.62
N ARG A 80 5.41 19.95 -30.58
CA ARG A 80 5.28 21.01 -31.60
C ARG A 80 4.03 20.80 -32.45
N LYS A 81 3.77 19.57 -32.88
CA LYS A 81 2.59 19.23 -33.69
C LYS A 81 1.29 19.48 -32.94
N SER A 82 1.19 19.05 -31.68
CA SER A 82 -0.01 19.25 -30.86
C SER A 82 -0.27 20.72 -30.57
N ARG A 83 0.78 21.54 -30.40
CA ARG A 83 0.64 23.00 -30.26
C ARG A 83 0.18 23.68 -31.54
N LEU A 84 0.73 23.29 -32.69
CA LEU A 84 0.40 23.90 -33.98
C LEU A 84 -0.99 23.47 -34.50
N TYR A 85 -1.32 22.19 -34.36
CA TYR A 85 -2.53 21.59 -34.91
C TYR A 85 -3.38 21.01 -33.79
N THR A 86 -4.04 21.89 -33.05
CA THR A 86 -5.01 21.50 -32.03
C THR A 86 -6.30 21.02 -32.67
N ILE A 87 -6.92 19.98 -32.09
CA ILE A 87 -8.25 19.53 -32.51
C ILE A 87 -9.23 20.62 -32.09
N ARG A 88 -9.79 21.32 -33.08
CA ARG A 88 -10.77 22.38 -32.86
C ARG A 88 -12.16 21.78 -32.80
N LYS A 89 -13.00 22.30 -31.92
CA LYS A 89 -14.44 22.02 -31.93
C LYS A 89 -15.08 22.94 -32.96
N PHE A 90 -15.84 22.38 -33.91
CA PHE A 90 -16.57 23.14 -34.92
C PHE A 90 -17.95 22.54 -35.15
N ALA A 91 -18.84 23.32 -35.73
CA ALA A 91 -20.16 22.90 -36.19
C ALA A 91 -20.34 23.38 -37.63
N VAL A 92 -21.13 22.64 -38.42
CA VAL A 92 -21.47 23.01 -39.79
C VAL A 92 -22.89 23.56 -39.78
N LYS A 93 -23.08 24.71 -40.42
CA LYS A 93 -24.41 25.30 -40.60
C LYS A 93 -25.19 24.45 -41.61
N ALA A 94 -26.46 24.19 -41.32
CA ALA A 94 -27.38 23.57 -42.26
C ALA A 94 -27.66 24.50 -43.45
#